data_AF-A0A379SMB3-F1
#
_entry.id   AF-A0A379SMB3-F1
#
_cell.length_a   1.000
_cell.length_b   1.000
_cell.length_c   1.000
_cell.angle_alpha   90.00
_cell.angle_beta   90.00
_cell.angle_gamma   90.00
#
_symmetry.space_group_name_H-M   'P 1'
#
loop_
_entity.id
_entity.type
_entity.pdbx_description
1 polymer ?
#
loop_
_entity_poly.entity_id
_entity_poly.type
_entity_poly.pdbx_seq_one_letter_code
_entity_poly.pdbx_strand_id
1 'polypeptide(L)'
;MAVVLDWKANTGKNNHASKAAMNLLLGAGIPVRTVSAYKILHDKVIVADGRNTQVGSFNFSRAADRSNSENVLVVWDDPTVAQRYLDHWTSRWAQGTDWKQTY
;
A
#
# COMPACT_ATOMS: atom_id res chain seq x y z
N MET A 1 5.79 -10.96 -2.07
CA MET A 1 4.86 -9.91 -1.60
C MET A 1 5.67 -8.79 -0.97
N ALA A 2 5.30 -7.53 -1.19
CA ALA A 2 5.94 -6.35 -0.61
C ALA A 2 4.91 -5.22 -0.48
N VAL A 3 5.14 -4.27 0.43
CA VAL A 3 4.16 -3.23 0.78
C VAL A 3 4.81 -1.84 0.78
N VAL A 4 4.14 -0.86 0.16
CA VAL A 4 4.50 0.56 0.24
C VAL A 4 3.38 1.33 0.93
N LEU A 5 3.74 2.22 1.85
CA LEU A 5 2.80 3.03 2.63
C LEU A 5 3.19 4.51 2.60
N ASP A 6 2.21 5.39 2.76
CA ASP A 6 2.48 6.80 3.03
C ASP A 6 3.17 6.95 4.39
N TRP A 7 4.32 7.63 4.43
CA TRP A 7 5.08 7.81 5.66
C TRP A 7 4.29 8.61 6.70
N LYS A 8 3.73 9.75 6.31
CA LYS A 8 3.11 10.69 7.27
C LYS A 8 1.87 10.07 7.91
N ALA A 9 1.04 9.39 7.11
CA ALA A 9 -0.18 8.74 7.53
C ALA A 9 0.06 7.50 8.40
N ASN A 10 1.25 6.88 8.36
CA ASN A 10 1.51 5.62 9.07
C ASN A 10 2.54 5.71 10.21
N THR A 11 3.33 6.78 10.29
CA THR A 11 4.43 6.90 11.27
C THR A 11 4.20 7.92 12.39
N GLY A 12 3.12 8.70 12.32
CA GLY A 12 2.73 9.66 13.35
C GLY A 12 2.67 9.08 14.76
N LYS A 13 2.80 9.93 15.79
CA LYS A 13 2.86 9.51 17.21
C LYS A 13 1.70 8.61 17.61
N ASN A 14 0.50 8.89 17.11
CA ASN A 14 -0.73 8.18 17.48
C ASN A 14 -1.04 6.96 16.57
N ASN A 15 -0.21 6.65 15.58
CA ASN A 15 -0.46 5.56 14.62
C ASN A 15 0.09 4.22 15.11
N HIS A 16 -0.19 3.88 16.37
CA HIS A 16 0.32 2.65 17.01
C HIS A 16 -0.11 1.39 16.25
N ALA A 17 -1.36 1.34 15.78
CA ALA A 17 -1.86 0.19 15.01
C ALA A 17 -1.13 0.03 13.67
N SER A 18 -0.89 1.12 12.92
CA SER A 18 -0.11 1.05 11.68
C SER A 18 1.31 0.57 11.93
N LYS A 19 1.98 1.07 12.96
CA LYS A 19 3.34 0.64 13.33
C LYS A 19 3.38 -0.84 13.72
N ALA A 20 2.41 -1.30 14.52
CA ALA A 20 2.31 -2.71 14.89
C ALA A 20 2.08 -3.61 13.66
N ALA A 21 1.20 -3.19 12.74
CA ALA A 21 0.98 -3.92 11.49
C ALA A 21 2.24 -3.96 10.60
N MET A 22 2.97 -2.85 10.47
CA MET A 22 4.23 -2.83 9.73
C MET A 22 5.31 -3.71 10.39
N ASN A 23 5.39 -3.72 11.73
CA ASN A 23 6.30 -4.61 12.46
C ASN A 23 5.94 -6.09 12.26
N LEU A 24 4.64 -6.42 12.22
CA LEU A 24 4.16 -7.77 11.94
C LEU A 24 4.54 -8.24 10.52
N LEU A 25 4.36 -7.37 9.52
CA LEU A 25 4.74 -7.67 8.14
C LEU A 25 6.24 -7.94 8.01
N LEU A 26 7.08 -7.06 8.61
CA LEU A 26 8.53 -7.29 8.63
C LEU A 26 8.90 -8.58 9.36
N GLY A 27 8.26 -8.86 10.50
CA GLY A 27 8.49 -10.10 11.26
C GLY A 27 8.12 -11.37 10.48
N ALA A 28 7.16 -11.27 9.56
CA ALA A 28 6.78 -12.33 8.62
C ALA A 28 7.67 -12.38 7.37
N GLY A 29 8.75 -11.58 7.30
CA GLY A 29 9.65 -11.52 6.14
C GLY A 29 9.07 -10.78 4.93
N ILE A 30 8.00 -10.01 5.11
CA ILE A 30 7.40 -9.19 4.04
C ILE A 30 8.05 -7.81 4.07
N PRO A 31 8.80 -7.40 3.03
CA PRO A 31 9.41 -6.09 2.97
C PRO A 31 8.37 -4.97 3.00
N VAL A 32 8.58 -3.97 3.87
CA VAL A 32 7.74 -2.79 4.00
C VAL A 32 8.59 -1.55 3.76
N ARG A 33 8.10 -0.65 2.90
CA ARG A 33 8.67 0.69 2.72
C ARG A 33 7.65 1.77 2.99
N THR A 34 8.13 2.89 3.53
CA THR A 34 7.33 4.12 3.64
C THR A 34 7.87 5.19 2.70
N VAL A 35 6.98 5.92 2.04
CA VAL A 35 7.33 6.99 1.09
C VAL A 35 6.96 8.34 1.67
N SER A 36 7.89 9.30 1.63
CA SER A 36 7.68 10.70 2.01
C SER A 36 7.96 11.69 0.87
N ALA A 37 8.19 11.18 -0.36
CA ALA A 37 8.49 12.00 -1.54
C ALA A 37 7.29 12.84 -2.02
N TYR A 38 6.08 12.50 -1.58
CA TYR A 38 4.84 13.19 -1.95
C TYR A 38 4.20 13.83 -0.70
N LYS A 39 3.39 14.87 -0.91
CA LYS A 39 2.57 15.45 0.15
C LYS A 39 1.61 14.41 0.77
N ILE A 40 1.04 13.55 -0.08
CA ILE A 40 0.21 12.39 0.26
C ILE A 40 0.45 11.32 -0.81
N LEU A 41 0.90 10.13 -0.43
CA LEU A 41 0.78 8.93 -1.26
C LEU A 41 -0.65 8.38 -1.13
N HIS A 42 -1.48 8.63 -2.13
CA HIS A 42 -2.92 8.35 -2.07
C HIS A 42 -3.35 7.13 -2.88
N ASP A 43 -2.42 6.32 -3.36
CA ASP A 43 -2.72 5.12 -4.14
C ASP A 43 -3.35 4.04 -3.25
N LYS A 44 -4.40 3.37 -3.73
CA LYS A 44 -4.94 2.14 -3.12
C LYS A 44 -4.97 1.07 -4.18
N VAL A 45 -3.84 0.40 -4.33
CA VAL A 45 -3.58 -0.54 -5.42
C VAL A 45 -3.10 -1.86 -4.85
N ILE A 46 -3.61 -2.96 -5.39
CA ILE A 46 -3.04 -4.30 -5.23
C ILE A 46 -2.77 -4.83 -6.63
N VAL A 47 -1.55 -5.32 -6.85
CA VAL A 47 -1.20 -6.13 -8.03
C VAL A 47 -0.83 -7.51 -7.54
N ALA A 48 -1.56 -8.53 -8.00
CA ALA A 48 -1.38 -9.92 -7.62
C ALA A 48 -0.99 -10.78 -8.83
N ASP A 49 -0.01 -11.66 -8.62
CA ASP A 49 0.46 -12.68 -9.56
C ASP A 49 0.86 -12.16 -10.95
N GLY A 50 1.12 -10.86 -11.07
CA GLY A 50 1.43 -10.19 -12.32
C GLY A 50 0.26 -10.10 -13.31
N ARG A 51 -0.98 -10.39 -12.90
CA ARG A 51 -2.14 -10.49 -13.81
C ARG A 51 -3.44 -9.92 -13.27
N ASN A 52 -3.58 -9.79 -11.95
CA ASN A 52 -4.80 -9.28 -11.33
C ASN A 52 -4.51 -7.93 -10.67
N THR A 53 -5.34 -6.93 -10.95
CA THR A 53 -5.19 -5.58 -10.39
C THR A 53 -6.46 -5.12 -9.72
N GLN A 54 -6.35 -4.66 -8.48
CA GLN A 54 -7.38 -3.88 -7.81
C GLN A 54 -6.91 -2.44 -7.69
N VAL A 55 -7.78 -1.49 -8.02
CA VAL A 55 -7.54 -0.05 -7.84
C VAL A 55 -8.86 0.68 -7.53
N GLY A 56 -8.79 1.83 -6.89
CA GLY A 56 -9.94 2.70 -6.68
C GLY A 56 -9.67 3.76 -5.62
N SER A 57 -10.74 4.38 -5.13
CA SER A 57 -10.68 5.31 -4.00
C SER A 57 -10.62 4.59 -2.64
N PHE A 58 -10.99 3.30 -2.60
CA PHE A 58 -11.18 2.51 -1.39
C PHE A 58 -9.90 2.34 -0.55
N ASN A 59 -9.85 2.96 0.62
CA ASN A 59 -8.84 2.68 1.63
C ASN A 59 -9.11 1.33 2.33
N PHE A 60 -8.08 0.55 2.63
CA PHE A 60 -8.22 -0.73 3.39
C PHE A 60 -8.55 -0.48 4.87
N SER A 61 -9.76 -0.01 5.14
CA SER A 61 -10.21 0.49 6.44
C SER A 61 -11.69 0.20 6.66
N ARG A 62 -12.11 0.16 7.93
CA ARG A 62 -13.53 -0.04 8.29
C ARG A 62 -14.44 1.10 7.79
N ALA A 63 -13.94 2.33 7.72
CA ALA A 63 -14.73 3.47 7.25
C ALA A 63 -15.04 3.36 5.76
N ALA A 64 -14.05 2.97 4.94
CA ALA A 64 -14.24 2.72 3.52
C ALA A 64 -15.25 1.58 3.25
N ASP A 65 -15.17 0.51 4.05
CA ASP A 65 -16.06 -0.66 3.94
C ASP A 65 -17.53 -0.35 4.31
N ARG A 66 -17.76 0.55 5.27
CA ARG A 66 -19.08 0.67 5.92
C ARG A 66 -19.76 2.03 5.81
N SER A 67 -19.05 3.07 5.43
CA SER A 67 -19.55 4.45 5.61
C SER A 67 -19.19 5.41 4.49
N ASN A 68 -17.99 5.31 3.92
CA ASN A 68 -17.60 6.18 2.83
C ASN A 68 -18.25 5.74 1.52
N SER A 69 -18.51 6.71 0.65
CA SER A 69 -18.78 6.43 -0.77
C SER A 69 -17.45 6.20 -1.47
N GLU A 70 -17.16 4.95 -1.82
CA GLU A 70 -15.90 4.52 -2.43
C GLU A 70 -16.18 3.73 -3.71
N ASN A 71 -15.19 3.66 -4.60
CA ASN A 71 -15.21 2.75 -5.74
C ASN A 71 -14.03 1.77 -5.68
N VAL A 72 -14.23 0.63 -6.32
CA VAL A 72 -13.20 -0.38 -6.59
C VAL A 72 -13.42 -0.91 -8.00
N LEU A 73 -12.36 -0.93 -8.78
CA LEU A 73 -12.28 -1.69 -10.03
C LEU A 73 -11.34 -2.86 -9.81
N VAL A 74 -11.81 -4.05 -10.15
CA VAL A 74 -10.97 -5.25 -10.23
C VAL A 74 -10.85 -5.66 -11.68
N VAL A 75 -9.62 -5.70 -12.18
CA VAL A 75 -9.28 -6.19 -13.51
C VAL A 75 -8.65 -7.56 -13.35
N TRP A 76 -9.39 -8.58 -13.79
CA TRP A 76 -8.99 -9.98 -13.69
C TRP A 76 -8.22 -10.41 -14.94
N ASP A 77 -7.20 -11.25 -14.76
CA ASP A 77 -6.55 -12.01 -15.82
C ASP A 77 -5.84 -11.17 -16.91
N ASP A 78 -5.55 -9.89 -16.64
CA ASP A 78 -4.95 -8.95 -17.59
C ASP A 78 -3.50 -8.58 -17.20
N PRO A 79 -2.49 -9.28 -17.77
CA PRO A 79 -1.09 -8.97 -17.51
C PRO A 79 -0.67 -7.57 -18.00
N THR A 80 -1.36 -7.01 -19.00
CA THR A 80 -0.99 -5.69 -19.56
C THR A 80 -1.33 -4.60 -18.57
N VAL A 81 -2.53 -4.64 -17.99
CA VAL A 81 -2.93 -3.69 -16.94
C VAL A 81 -2.10 -3.92 -15.68
N ALA A 82 -1.89 -5.18 -15.28
CA ALA A 82 -1.09 -5.50 -14.10
C ALA A 82 0.34 -4.99 -14.20
N GLN A 83 1.00 -5.14 -15.35
CA GLN A 83 2.36 -4.63 -15.53
C GLN A 83 2.43 -3.10 -15.40
N ARG A 84 1.46 -2.37 -15.99
CA ARG A 84 1.43 -0.90 -15.87
C ARG A 84 1.31 -0.43 -14.43
N TYR A 85 0.44 -1.06 -13.64
CA TYR A 85 0.30 -0.74 -12.23
C TYR A 85 1.50 -1.20 -11.39
N LEU A 86 2.14 -2.31 -11.76
CA LEU A 86 3.36 -2.78 -11.12
C LEU A 86 4.53 -1.83 -11.37
N ASP A 87 4.68 -1.30 -12.59
CA ASP A 87 5.71 -0.30 -12.92
C ASP A 87 5.50 0.98 -12.10
N HIS A 88 4.25 1.44 -12.03
CA HIS A 88 3.88 2.58 -11.18
C HIS A 88 4.19 2.31 -9.72
N TRP A 89 3.80 1.15 -9.18
CA TRP A 89 4.11 0.76 -7.80
C TRP A 89 5.61 0.67 -7.55
N THR A 90 6.37 0.13 -8.50
CA THR A 90 7.83 0.00 -8.42
C THR A 90 8.51 1.37 -8.36
N SER A 91 7.97 2.37 -9.07
CA SER A 91 8.46 3.75 -8.95
C SER A 91 8.30 4.33 -7.53
N ARG A 92 7.23 3.94 -6.81
CA ARG A 92 7.03 4.34 -5.39
C ARG A 92 7.96 3.55 -4.49
N TRP A 93 8.12 2.25 -4.74
CA TRP A 93 9.05 1.39 -4.02
C TRP A 93 10.48 1.93 -4.05
N ALA A 94 10.95 2.37 -5.22
CA ALA A 94 12.28 2.96 -5.41
C ALA A 94 12.49 4.27 -4.62
N GLN A 95 11.43 5.04 -4.41
CA GLN A 95 11.44 6.27 -3.61
C GLN A 95 11.21 6.02 -2.10
N GLY A 96 10.90 4.79 -1.72
CA GLY A 96 10.58 4.41 -0.35
C GLY A 96 11.82 4.15 0.49
N THR A 97 11.70 4.41 1.79
CA THR A 97 12.68 4.00 2.80
C THR A 97 12.18 2.75 3.51
N ASP A 98 13.06 1.78 3.73
CA ASP A 98 12.75 0.56 4.47
C ASP A 98 12.20 0.91 5.86
N TRP A 99 11.07 0.31 6.22
CA TRP A 99 10.61 0.32 7.59
C TRP A 99 11.59 -0.49 8.43
N LYS A 100 11.97 0.06 9.59
CA LYS A 100 12.75 -0.65 10.59
C LYS A 100 11.84 -0.84 11.79
N GLN A 101 11.89 -2.01 12.41
CA GLN A 101 11.08 -2.27 13.60
C GLN A 101 11.34 -1.18 14.65
N THR A 102 10.27 -0.50 15.04
CA THR A 102 10.28 0.46 16.14
C THR A 102 9.52 -0.21 17.29
N TYR A 103 10.24 -0.58 18.34
CA TYR A 103 9.67 -1.04 19.62
C TYR A 103 9.57 0.14 20.59
#